data_AF-A0A955M6X0-F1
#
_entry.id   AF-A0A955M6X0-F1
#
_cell.length_a   1.000
_cell.length_b   1.000
_cell.length_c   1.000
_cell.angle_alpha   90.00
_cell.angle_beta   90.00
_cell.angle_gamma   90.00
#
_symmetry.space_group_name_H-M   'P 1'
#
loop_
_entity.id
_entity.type
_entity.pdbx_description
1 polymer ?
#
loop_
_entity_poly.entity_id
_entity_poly.type
_entity_poly.pdbx_seq_one_letter_code
_entity_poly.pdbx_strand_id
1 'polypeptide(L)'
;MSRKFFVLIVSVLLLMPIGTSWAAKDGEKGASAMAQEKASDQAVFNRVGDWFATVGKSDAEKEAIKSERKAKRAAKKAEKEARKKAKMAEMDAKKAMGDAEGEMKEKSQKAKEKAAEMDKDAQKKMKGAQKDMDDKMDKTGKEWKNKMKGMDK
;
A
#
# COMPACT_ATOMS: atom_id res chain seq x y z
N MET A 1 56.03 35.56 4.14
CA MET A 1 55.62 34.14 4.03
C MET A 1 56.47 33.49 2.94
N SER A 2 57.27 32.48 3.24
CA SER A 2 58.21 31.92 2.25
C SER A 2 57.46 31.10 1.19
N ARG A 3 57.93 31.10 -0.07
CA ARG A 3 57.34 30.28 -1.16
C ARG A 3 57.17 28.81 -0.76
N LYS A 4 58.13 28.29 0.03
CA LYS A 4 58.11 26.92 0.56
C LYS A 4 56.91 26.67 1.49
N PHE A 5 56.53 27.67 2.28
CA PHE A 5 55.37 27.61 3.18
C PHE A 5 54.05 27.60 2.39
N PHE A 6 53.97 28.37 1.31
CA PHE A 6 52.80 28.43 0.44
C PHE A 6 52.58 27.11 -0.32
N VAL A 7 53.66 26.49 -0.83
CA VAL A 7 53.62 25.18 -1.50
C VAL A 7 53.18 24.07 -0.56
N LEU A 8 53.63 24.09 0.70
CA LEU A 8 53.23 23.12 1.71
C LEU A 8 51.72 23.23 2.04
N ILE A 9 51.19 24.44 2.20
CA ILE A 9 49.77 24.65 2.50
C ILE A 9 48.88 24.17 1.34
N VAL A 10 49.25 24.47 0.09
CA VAL A 10 48.49 24.03 -1.09
C VAL A 10 48.56 22.50 -1.25
N SER A 11 49.71 21.89 -0.96
CA SER A 11 49.86 20.43 -1.02
C SER A 11 49.03 19.71 0.06
N VAL A 12 48.91 20.28 1.26
CA VAL A 12 48.08 19.72 2.35
C VAL A 12 46.59 19.88 2.04
N LEU A 13 46.18 20.98 1.41
CA LEU A 13 44.79 21.18 0.96
C LEU A 13 44.39 20.22 -0.18
N LEU A 14 45.33 19.84 -1.05
CA LEU A 14 45.10 18.85 -2.11
C LEU A 14 45.07 17.39 -1.62
N LEU A 15 45.62 17.11 -0.44
CA LEU A 15 45.64 15.78 0.19
C LEU A 15 44.50 15.58 1.18
N MET A 16 43.63 16.58 1.40
CA MET A 16 42.42 16.35 2.18
C MET A 16 41.48 15.40 1.42
N PRO A 17 41.06 14.29 2.04
CA PRO A 17 40.19 13.32 1.40
C PRO A 17 38.89 14.00 0.99
N ILE A 18 38.60 13.91 -0.31
CA ILE A 18 37.31 14.20 -0.92
C ILE A 18 36.27 13.50 -0.04
N GLY A 19 35.38 14.31 0.56
CA GLY A 19 34.47 13.89 1.60
C GLY A 19 33.81 12.55 1.27
N THR A 20 33.68 11.72 2.30
CA THR A 20 32.97 10.43 2.25
C THR A 20 31.71 10.57 1.41
N SER A 21 31.71 9.96 0.22
CA SER A 21 30.52 9.88 -0.61
C SER A 21 29.54 8.94 0.08
N TRP A 22 28.52 9.50 0.74
CA TRP A 22 27.41 8.72 1.27
C TRP A 22 26.65 8.15 0.07
N ALA A 23 26.95 6.90 -0.29
CA ALA A 23 26.17 6.15 -1.25
C ALA A 23 24.73 6.08 -0.74
N ALA A 24 23.77 6.46 -1.58
CA ALA A 24 22.35 6.38 -1.24
C ALA A 24 22.02 4.97 -0.75
N LYS A 25 21.25 4.87 0.34
CA LYS A 25 20.80 3.58 0.90
C LYS A 25 20.08 2.77 -0.18
N ASP A 26 20.31 1.46 -0.18
CA ASP A 26 19.68 0.52 -1.10
C ASP A 26 18.17 0.78 -1.19
N GLY A 27 17.72 1.15 -2.39
CA GLY A 27 16.30 1.40 -2.70
C GLY A 27 15.93 2.87 -2.93
N GLU A 28 16.73 3.85 -2.47
CA GLU A 28 16.52 5.25 -2.81
C GLU A 28 17.21 5.61 -4.13
N LYS A 29 16.47 6.27 -5.03
CA LYS A 29 17.07 6.82 -6.26
C LYS A 29 18.15 7.81 -5.85
N GLY A 30 19.41 7.52 -6.17
CA GLY A 30 20.52 8.43 -5.91
C GLY A 30 20.28 9.83 -6.50
N ALA A 31 20.94 10.84 -5.96
CA ALA A 31 20.77 12.25 -6.35
C ALA A 31 20.85 12.48 -7.88
N SER A 32 21.69 11.71 -8.57
CA SER A 32 21.81 11.72 -10.04
C SER A 32 20.55 11.23 -10.77
N ALA A 33 19.89 10.20 -10.28
CA ALA A 33 18.65 9.67 -10.85
C ALA A 33 17.46 10.61 -10.62
N MET A 34 17.42 11.30 -9.47
CA MET A 34 16.43 12.35 -9.23
C MET A 34 16.64 13.57 -10.12
N ALA A 35 17.89 13.99 -10.33
CA ALA A 35 18.22 15.08 -11.25
C ALA A 35 17.82 14.76 -12.70
N GLN A 36 17.97 13.50 -13.12
CA GLN A 36 17.52 13.05 -14.44
C GLN A 36 16.00 13.10 -14.62
N GLU A 37 15.22 12.87 -13.57
CA GLU A 37 13.76 12.90 -13.65
C GLU A 37 13.20 14.32 -13.82
N LYS A 38 13.81 15.32 -13.19
CA LYS A 38 13.35 16.73 -13.24
C LYS A 38 14.05 17.58 -14.30
N ALA A 39 15.00 17.01 -15.02
CA ALA A 39 15.79 17.77 -15.98
C ALA A 39 15.02 18.21 -17.22
N SER A 40 15.23 19.48 -17.55
CA SER A 40 14.92 20.02 -18.87
C SER A 40 15.77 19.33 -19.94
N ASP A 41 15.32 19.38 -21.19
CA ASP A 41 16.12 18.87 -22.31
C ASP A 41 17.45 19.61 -22.49
N GLN A 42 17.62 20.75 -21.83
CA GLN A 42 18.86 21.51 -21.76
C GLN A 42 19.75 21.14 -20.57
N ALA A 43 19.44 20.12 -19.76
CA ALA A 43 20.32 19.71 -18.68
C ALA A 43 21.71 19.29 -19.20
N VAL A 44 22.74 19.53 -18.39
CA VAL A 44 24.16 19.35 -18.79
C VAL A 44 24.42 17.95 -19.33
N PHE A 45 23.89 16.91 -18.68
CA PHE A 45 24.06 15.52 -19.13
C PHE A 45 23.36 15.20 -20.46
N ASN A 46 22.22 15.86 -20.76
CA ASN A 46 21.56 15.71 -22.06
C ASN A 46 22.39 16.38 -23.16
N ARG A 47 22.96 17.57 -22.89
CA ARG A 47 23.86 18.26 -23.83
C ARG A 47 25.14 17.48 -24.08
N VAL A 48 25.76 16.92 -23.04
CA VAL A 48 26.97 16.11 -23.19
C VAL A 48 26.67 14.85 -24.01
N GLY A 49 25.57 14.15 -23.72
CA GLY A 49 25.16 12.98 -24.50
C GLY A 49 24.82 13.31 -25.96
N ASP A 50 24.20 14.46 -26.22
CA ASP A 50 23.90 14.92 -27.58
C ASP A 50 25.16 15.39 -28.31
N TRP A 51 26.13 16.00 -27.61
CA TRP A 51 27.44 16.34 -28.19
C TRP A 51 28.17 15.08 -28.64
N PHE A 52 28.31 14.06 -27.78
CA PHE A 52 28.90 12.77 -28.17
C PHE A 52 28.17 12.12 -29.35
N ALA A 53 26.85 12.26 -29.45
CA ALA A 53 26.07 11.71 -30.56
C ALA A 53 26.24 12.50 -31.88
N THR A 54 26.80 13.72 -31.83
CA THR A 54 26.89 14.64 -32.97
C THR A 54 28.34 14.99 -33.37
N VAL A 55 29.34 14.58 -32.59
CA VAL A 55 30.77 14.70 -32.95
C VAL A 55 31.04 13.93 -34.24
N GLY A 56 31.70 14.57 -35.20
CA GLY A 56 32.11 13.97 -36.47
C GLY A 56 31.02 13.83 -37.55
N LYS A 57 29.80 14.32 -37.29
CA LYS A 57 28.68 14.22 -38.26
C LYS A 57 28.44 15.51 -39.04
N SER A 58 27.74 15.39 -40.17
CA SER A 58 27.27 16.54 -40.95
C SER A 58 26.14 17.29 -40.23
N ASP A 59 25.97 18.59 -40.49
CA ASP A 59 24.98 19.39 -39.74
C ASP A 59 23.54 18.90 -39.91
N ALA A 60 23.20 18.39 -41.10
CA ALA A 60 21.91 17.76 -41.35
C ALA A 60 21.69 16.51 -40.48
N GLU A 61 22.70 15.65 -40.34
CA GLU A 61 22.63 14.46 -39.47
C GLU A 61 22.59 14.84 -37.99
N LYS A 62 23.31 15.90 -37.59
CA LYS A 62 23.27 16.38 -36.20
C LYS A 62 21.87 16.81 -35.80
N GLU A 63 21.16 17.50 -36.68
CA GLU A 63 19.81 17.99 -36.42
C GLU A 63 18.80 16.83 -36.35
N ALA A 64 18.91 15.86 -37.26
CA ALA A 64 18.12 14.63 -37.23
C ALA A 64 18.34 13.82 -35.93
N ILE A 65 19.60 13.69 -35.48
CA ILE A 65 19.90 12.96 -34.24
C ILE A 65 19.37 13.69 -33.01
N LYS A 66 19.47 15.03 -32.99
CA LYS A 66 18.94 15.84 -31.90
C LYS A 66 17.42 15.74 -31.82
N SER A 67 16.71 15.77 -32.96
CA SER A 67 15.25 15.66 -32.98
C SER A 67 14.79 14.27 -32.56
N GLU A 68 15.43 13.20 -33.06
CA GLU A 68 15.13 11.82 -32.69
C GLU A 68 15.35 11.57 -31.19
N ARG A 69 16.48 12.05 -30.64
CA ARG A 69 16.79 11.88 -29.21
C ARG A 69 15.84 12.67 -28.31
N LYS A 70 15.39 13.85 -28.73
CA LYS A 70 14.33 14.61 -28.04
C LYS A 70 13.01 13.85 -28.06
N ALA A 71 12.59 13.32 -29.21
CA ALA A 71 11.38 12.53 -29.33
C ALA A 71 11.42 11.28 -28.44
N LYS A 72 12.53 10.53 -28.42
CA LYS A 72 12.72 9.39 -27.52
C LYS A 72 12.62 9.77 -26.05
N ARG A 73 13.18 10.92 -25.66
CA ARG A 73 13.07 11.43 -24.27
C ARG A 73 11.63 11.80 -23.91
N ALA A 74 10.92 12.46 -24.81
CA ALA A 74 9.51 12.81 -24.62
C ALA A 74 8.63 11.55 -24.48
N ALA A 75 8.81 10.56 -25.36
CA ALA A 75 8.10 9.29 -25.29
C ALA A 75 8.36 8.56 -23.97
N LYS A 76 9.62 8.48 -23.54
CA LYS A 76 10.00 7.84 -22.26
C LYS A 76 9.42 8.57 -21.04
N LYS A 77 9.31 9.90 -21.08
CA LYS A 77 8.62 10.68 -20.03
C LYS A 77 7.13 10.34 -19.99
N ALA A 78 6.47 10.34 -21.14
CA ALA A 78 5.05 10.01 -21.27
C ALA A 78 4.74 8.58 -20.79
N GLU A 79 5.53 7.59 -21.21
CA GLU A 79 5.38 6.19 -20.78
C GLU A 79 5.53 6.07 -19.25
N LYS A 80 6.52 6.75 -18.67
CA LYS A 80 6.78 6.70 -17.24
C LYS A 80 5.68 7.39 -16.43
N GLU A 81 5.11 8.49 -16.93
CA GLU A 81 3.94 9.13 -16.32
C GLU A 81 2.69 8.26 -16.40
N ALA A 82 2.44 7.65 -17.55
CA ALA A 82 1.34 6.69 -17.72
C ALA A 82 1.49 5.52 -16.75
N ARG A 83 2.69 4.95 -16.62
CA ARG A 83 2.98 3.88 -15.66
C ARG A 83 2.81 4.31 -14.20
N LYS A 84 3.21 5.54 -13.84
CA LYS A 84 2.98 6.09 -12.50
C LYS A 84 1.48 6.20 -12.21
N LYS A 85 0.70 6.75 -13.15
CA LYS A 85 -0.76 6.85 -13.02
C LYS A 85 -1.42 5.48 -12.89
N ALA A 86 -1.02 4.51 -13.72
CA ALA A 86 -1.53 3.14 -13.64
C ALA A 86 -1.23 2.50 -12.27
N LYS A 87 -0.01 2.65 -11.75
CA LYS A 87 0.34 2.15 -10.41
C LYS A 87 -0.45 2.80 -9.28
N MET A 88 -0.69 4.11 -9.37
CA MET A 88 -1.52 4.81 -8.36
C MET A 88 -2.95 4.27 -8.41
N ALA A 89 -3.54 4.15 -9.60
CA ALA A 89 -4.87 3.57 -9.77
C ALA A 89 -4.97 2.13 -9.25
N GLU A 90 -3.94 1.30 -9.47
CA GLU A 90 -3.87 -0.07 -8.93
C GLU A 90 -3.82 -0.08 -7.39
N MET A 91 -3.01 0.80 -6.79
CA MET A 91 -2.93 0.92 -5.33
C MET A 91 -4.26 1.40 -4.73
N ASP A 92 -4.91 2.38 -5.36
CA ASP A 92 -6.20 2.90 -4.94
C ASP A 92 -7.29 1.83 -5.05
N ALA A 93 -7.31 1.07 -6.14
CA ALA A 93 -8.24 -0.05 -6.32
C ALA A 93 -8.02 -1.15 -5.27
N LYS A 94 -6.76 -1.49 -4.98
CA LYS A 94 -6.43 -2.50 -3.96
C LYS A 94 -6.84 -2.04 -2.56
N LYS A 95 -6.66 -0.75 -2.25
CA LYS A 95 -7.08 -0.17 -0.98
C LYS A 95 -8.61 -0.21 -0.84
N ALA A 96 -9.34 0.21 -1.87
CA ALA A 96 -10.80 0.15 -1.89
C ALA A 96 -11.33 -1.28 -1.72
N MET A 97 -10.70 -2.27 -2.36
CA MET A 97 -11.05 -3.68 -2.16
C MET A 97 -10.77 -4.15 -0.73
N GLY A 98 -9.63 -3.77 -0.15
CA GLY A 98 -9.28 -4.11 1.23
C GLY A 98 -10.25 -3.53 2.25
N ASP A 99 -10.64 -2.26 2.06
CA ASP A 99 -11.62 -1.58 2.91
C ASP A 99 -13.00 -2.25 2.80
N ALA A 100 -13.45 -2.57 1.58
CA ALA A 100 -14.71 -3.28 1.35
C ALA A 100 -14.72 -4.69 1.96
N GLU A 101 -13.61 -5.42 1.87
CA GLU A 101 -13.46 -6.74 2.49
C GLU A 101 -13.49 -6.65 4.03
N GLY A 102 -12.85 -5.61 4.60
CA GLY A 102 -12.89 -5.31 6.03
C GLY A 102 -14.32 -5.06 6.51
N GLU A 103 -15.06 -4.17 5.85
CA GLU A 103 -16.46 -3.88 6.19
C GLU A 103 -17.36 -5.12 6.07
N MET A 104 -17.16 -5.94 5.04
CA MET A 104 -17.90 -7.19 4.85
C MET A 104 -17.62 -8.18 5.98
N LYS A 105 -16.36 -8.33 6.41
CA LYS A 105 -16.01 -9.19 7.55
C LYS A 105 -16.63 -8.70 8.84
N GLU A 106 -16.60 -7.39 9.09
CA GLU A 106 -17.20 -6.80 10.29
C GLU A 106 -18.73 -6.99 10.31
N LYS A 107 -19.41 -6.72 9.18
CA LYS A 107 -20.85 -6.96 9.04
C LYS A 107 -21.19 -8.44 9.22
N SER A 108 -20.37 -9.35 8.68
CA SER A 108 -20.55 -10.79 8.85
C SER A 108 -20.38 -11.23 10.30
N GLN A 109 -19.38 -10.70 11.02
CA GLN A 109 -19.17 -10.99 12.44
C GLN A 109 -20.34 -10.48 13.28
N LYS A 110 -20.77 -9.22 13.09
CA LYS A 110 -21.95 -8.67 13.77
C LYS A 110 -23.22 -9.48 13.47
N ALA A 111 -23.39 -9.96 12.25
CA ALA A 111 -24.51 -10.82 11.89
C ALA A 111 -24.46 -12.17 12.61
N LYS A 112 -23.27 -12.79 12.71
CA LYS A 112 -23.07 -14.04 13.46
C LYS A 112 -23.31 -13.85 14.96
N GLU A 113 -22.84 -12.75 15.55
CA GLU A 113 -23.08 -12.42 16.95
C GLU A 113 -24.57 -12.24 17.23
N LYS A 114 -25.28 -11.48 16.39
CA LYS A 114 -26.75 -11.33 16.49
C LYS A 114 -27.47 -12.65 16.33
N ALA A 115 -27.04 -13.50 15.39
CA ALA A 115 -27.62 -14.83 15.21
C ALA A 115 -27.41 -15.72 16.45
N ALA A 116 -26.21 -15.68 17.05
CA ALA A 116 -25.93 -16.42 18.28
C ALA A 116 -26.71 -15.90 19.49
N GLU A 117 -26.95 -14.59 19.58
CA GLU A 117 -27.78 -13.99 20.62
C GLU A 117 -29.25 -14.43 20.48
N MET A 118 -29.80 -14.36 19.25
CA MET A 118 -31.15 -14.85 18.97
C MET A 118 -31.33 -16.34 19.27
N ASP A 119 -30.32 -17.17 18.97
CA ASP A 119 -30.36 -18.61 19.26
C ASP A 119 -30.36 -18.89 20.77
N LYS A 120 -29.55 -18.16 21.55
CA LYS A 120 -29.57 -18.23 23.02
C LYS A 120 -30.92 -17.82 23.60
N ASP A 121 -31.51 -16.75 23.08
CA ASP A 121 -32.83 -16.27 23.53
C ASP A 121 -33.93 -17.28 23.17
N ALA A 122 -33.88 -17.86 21.98
CA ALA A 122 -34.79 -18.92 21.56
C ALA A 122 -34.67 -20.15 22.47
N GLN A 123 -33.44 -20.59 22.77
CA GLN A 123 -33.18 -21.72 23.66
C GLN A 123 -33.66 -21.44 25.09
N LYS A 124 -33.47 -20.22 25.59
CA LYS A 124 -33.97 -19.81 26.92
C LYS A 124 -35.50 -19.83 26.98
N LYS A 125 -36.17 -19.34 25.94
CA LYS A 125 -37.65 -19.40 25.83
C LYS A 125 -38.16 -20.83 25.74
N MET A 126 -37.51 -21.70 24.96
CA MET A 126 -37.88 -23.11 24.87
C MET A 126 -37.73 -23.82 26.22
N LYS A 127 -36.62 -23.61 26.93
CA LYS A 127 -36.43 -24.19 28.28
C LYS A 127 -37.48 -23.68 29.28
N GLY A 128 -37.83 -22.40 29.22
CA GLY A 128 -38.92 -21.83 30.02
C GLY A 128 -40.25 -22.53 29.72
N ALA A 129 -40.64 -22.59 28.45
CA ALA A 129 -41.88 -23.25 28.03
C ALA A 129 -41.93 -24.74 28.35
N GLN A 130 -40.79 -25.45 28.26
CA GLN A 130 -40.70 -26.85 28.64
C GLN A 130 -40.91 -27.04 30.14
N LYS A 131 -40.27 -26.20 30.96
CA LYS A 131 -40.48 -26.21 32.41
C LYS A 131 -41.93 -25.91 32.79
N ASP A 132 -42.55 -24.93 32.14
CA ASP A 132 -43.95 -24.59 32.35
C ASP A 132 -44.90 -25.74 31.96
N MET A 133 -44.58 -26.49 30.89
CA MET A 133 -45.31 -27.72 30.53
C MET A 133 -45.14 -28.81 31.59
N ASP A 134 -43.91 -29.06 32.03
CA ASP A 134 -43.60 -30.10 33.03
C ASP A 134 -44.32 -29.80 34.35
N ASP A 135 -44.27 -28.56 34.83
CA ASP A 135 -44.97 -28.12 36.05
C ASP A 135 -46.50 -28.27 35.90
N LYS A 136 -47.05 -27.99 34.71
CA LYS A 136 -48.48 -28.16 34.43
C LYS A 136 -48.88 -29.64 34.41
N MET A 137 -48.06 -30.51 33.81
CA MET A 137 -48.26 -31.97 33.76
C MET A 137 -48.18 -32.62 35.13
N ASP A 138 -47.26 -32.18 36.00
CA ASP A 138 -47.19 -32.66 37.38
C ASP A 138 -48.43 -32.24 38.18
N LYS A 139 -48.89 -30.99 38.00
CA LYS A 139 -50.11 -30.51 38.65
C LYS A 139 -51.35 -31.27 38.21
N THR A 140 -51.56 -31.46 36.89
CA THR A 140 -52.70 -32.23 36.38
C THR A 140 -52.62 -33.71 36.77
N GLY A 141 -51.42 -34.30 36.79
CA GLY A 141 -51.20 -35.66 37.28
C GLY A 141 -51.60 -35.84 38.75
N LYS A 142 -51.24 -34.88 39.62
CA LYS A 142 -51.65 -34.85 41.03
C LYS A 142 -53.17 -34.71 41.19
N GLU A 143 -53.80 -33.82 40.42
CA GLU A 143 -55.26 -33.66 40.42
C GLU A 143 -55.99 -34.93 39.99
N TRP A 144 -55.52 -35.59 38.94
CA TRP A 144 -56.11 -36.84 38.44
C TRP A 144 -55.97 -37.99 39.45
N LYS A 145 -54.81 -38.11 40.10
CA LYS A 145 -54.55 -39.11 41.15
C LYS A 145 -55.44 -38.89 42.39
N ASN A 146 -55.69 -37.64 42.77
CA ASN A 146 -56.65 -37.31 43.83
C ASN A 146 -58.09 -37.65 43.42
N LYS A 147 -58.47 -37.37 42.18
CA LYS A 147 -59.81 -37.70 41.67
C LYS A 147 -60.09 -39.21 41.65
N MET A 148 -59.12 -40.01 41.23
CA MET A 148 -59.24 -41.48 41.26
C MET A 148 -59.41 -42.03 42.68
N LYS A 149 -58.60 -41.58 43.65
CA LYS A 149 -58.74 -42.00 45.05
C LYS A 149 -60.10 -41.64 45.69
N GLY A 150 -60.81 -40.66 45.14
CA GLY A 150 -62.14 -40.28 45.59
C GLY A 150 -63.28 -41.10 44.98
N MET A 151 -63.03 -41.91 43.94
CA MET A 151 -64.04 -42.77 43.30
C MET A 151 -64.10 -44.20 43.88
N ASP A 152 -63.12 -44.60 44.69
CA ASP A 152 -63.07 -45.91 45.37
C ASP A 152 -63.76 -45.91 46.76
N LYS A 153 -64.57 -44.88 47.07
CA LYS A 153 -65.41 -44.79 48.29
C LYS A 153 -66.87 -44.70 47.90
#